data_AF-A0A0Q0CUE3-F1
#
_entry.id   AF-A0A0Q0CUE3-F1
#
_cell.length_a   1.000
_cell.length_b   1.000
_cell.length_c   1.000
_cell.angle_alpha   90.00
_cell.angle_beta   90.00
_cell.angle_gamma   90.00
#
_symmetry.space_group_name_H-M   'P 1'
#
loop_
_entity.id
_entity.type
_entity.pdbx_description
1 polymer ?
#
loop_
_entity_poly.entity_id
_entity_poly.type
_entity_poly.pdbx_seq_one_letter_code
_entity_poly.pdbx_strand_id
1 'polypeptide(L)' 'TEGIQPSVIKEIGAVIKKLAERGDMAILLVEQFYDFAAELADQYLVMSRGEIVQQGRGENMEAEGVRGLVTI' A
#
# COMPACT_ATOMS: atom_id res chain seq x y z
N THR A 1 7.46 -9.66 -3.60
CA THR A 1 6.90 -10.94 -3.14
C THR A 1 7.21 -12.01 -4.17
N GLU A 2 8.48 -12.38 -4.28
CA GLU A 2 8.89 -13.46 -5.20
C GLU A 2 8.51 -14.81 -4.57
N GLY A 3 7.55 -15.53 -5.19
CA GLY A 3 7.20 -16.91 -4.83
C GLY A 3 5.76 -17.16 -4.36
N ILE A 4 5.00 -16.12 -3.99
CA ILE A 4 3.58 -16.25 -3.61
C ILE A 4 2.71 -16.12 -4.87
N GLN A 5 1.76 -17.04 -5.05
CA GLN A 5 0.83 -17.00 -6.19
C GLN A 5 0.00 -15.70 -6.18
N PRO A 6 -0.31 -15.10 -7.34
CA PRO A 6 -1.10 -13.87 -7.43
C PRO A 6 -2.47 -13.95 -6.74
N SER A 7 -3.10 -15.12 -6.71
CA SER A 7 -4.35 -15.38 -5.99
C SER A 7 -4.20 -15.19 -4.48
N VAL A 8 -3.09 -15.68 -3.91
CA VAL A 8 -2.82 -15.60 -2.47
C VAL A 8 -2.58 -14.14 -2.04
N ILE A 9 -1.94 -13.33 -2.89
CA ILE A 9 -1.78 -11.89 -2.62
C ILE A 9 -3.14 -11.20 -2.49
N LYS A 10 -4.08 -11.51 -3.40
CA LYS A 10 -5.46 -10.97 -3.34
C LYS A 10 -6.21 -11.43 -2.09
N GLU A 11 -6.05 -12.70 -1.70
CA GLU A 11 -6.65 -13.22 -0.47
C GLU A 11 -6.11 -12.51 0.77
N ILE A 12 -4.79 -12.29 0.84
CA ILE A 12 -4.15 -11.53 1.91
C ILE A 12 -4.71 -10.10 1.95
N GLY A 13 -4.79 -9.42 0.81
CA GLY A 13 -5.36 -8.07 0.72
C GLY A 13 -6.80 -8.00 1.25
N ALA A 14 -7.64 -8.97 0.87
CA ALA A 14 -9.02 -9.04 1.35
C ALA A 14 -9.10 -9.26 2.88
N VAL A 15 -8.18 -10.04 3.47
CA VAL A 15 -8.12 -10.24 4.92
C VAL A 15 -7.65 -8.95 5.62
N ILE A 16 -6.60 -8.30 5.10
CA ILE A 16 -6.08 -7.04 5.64
C ILE A 16 -7.18 -5.98 5.64
N LYS A 17 -7.91 -5.83 4.52
CA LYS A 17 -9.02 -4.88 4.42
C LYS A 17 -10.11 -5.14 5.47
N LYS A 18 -10.50 -6.40 5.67
CA LYS A 18 -11.46 -6.77 6.73
C LYS A 18 -10.96 -6.45 8.13
N LEU A 19 -9.65 -6.56 8.38
CA LEU A 19 -9.06 -6.20 9.67
C LEU A 19 -9.05 -4.67 9.86
N ALA A 20 -8.68 -3.91 8.82
CA ALA A 20 -8.73 -2.45 8.84
C ALA A 20 -10.16 -1.93 9.10
N GLU A 21 -11.16 -2.50 8.40
CA GLU A 21 -12.57 -2.13 8.53
C GLU A 21 -13.16 -2.41 9.93
N ARG A 22 -12.60 -3.35 10.70
CA ARG A 22 -13.02 -3.59 12.09
C ARG A 22 -12.63 -2.44 13.01
N GLY A 23 -11.57 -1.70 12.69
CA GLY A 23 -11.12 -0.52 13.43
C GLY A 23 -10.58 -0.79 14.83
N ASP A 24 -10.30 -2.04 15.18
CA ASP A 24 -9.76 -2.45 16.49
C ASP A 24 -8.22 -2.51 16.53
N MET A 25 -7.55 -2.32 15.39
CA MET A 25 -6.10 -2.17 15.29
C MET A 25 -5.67 -1.19 14.20
N ALA A 26 -4.47 -0.62 14.35
CA ALA A 26 -3.78 0.06 13.27
C ALA A 26 -2.92 -0.95 12.49
N ILE A 27 -2.92 -0.85 11.16
CA ILE A 27 -2.12 -1.70 10.27
C ILE A 27 -1.09 -0.83 9.55
N LEU A 28 0.19 -1.14 9.72
CA LEU A 28 1.28 -0.56 8.94
C LEU A 28 1.71 -1.57 7.88
N LEU A 29 1.36 -1.30 6.62
CA LEU A 29 1.74 -2.11 5.47
C LEU A 29 2.99 -1.52 4.81
N VAL A 30 4.00 -2.35 4.57
CA VAL A 30 5.23 -1.97 3.84
C VAL A 30 5.31 -2.81 2.58
N GLU A 31 5.17 -2.16 1.42
CA GLU A 31 5.04 -2.86 0.14
C GLU A 31 5.83 -2.18 -0.99
N GLN A 32 6.32 -3.01 -1.92
CA GLN A 32 6.97 -2.56 -3.15
C GLN A 32 6.02 -2.54 -4.35
N PHE A 33 4.85 -3.18 -4.24
CA PHE A 33 3.86 -3.20 -5.33
C PHE A 33 2.87 -2.06 -5.16
N TYR A 34 2.98 -1.07 -6.06
CA TYR A 34 2.10 0.09 -6.06
C TYR A 34 0.62 -0.27 -6.06
N ASP A 35 0.18 -1.16 -6.96
CA ASP A 35 -1.25 -1.47 -7.12
C ASP A 35 -1.84 -2.07 -5.84
N PHE A 36 -1.07 -2.88 -5.11
CA PHE A 36 -1.51 -3.48 -3.86
C PHE A 36 -1.58 -2.47 -2.71
N ALA A 37 -0.58 -1.59 -2.62
CA ALA A 37 -0.58 -0.50 -1.65
C ALA A 37 -1.74 0.47 -1.90
N ALA A 38 -1.97 0.86 -3.16
CA ALA A 38 -3.04 1.77 -3.55
C ALA A 38 -4.44 1.19 -3.32
N GLU A 39 -4.61 -0.13 -3.44
CA GLU A 39 -5.89 -0.80 -3.18
C GLU A 39 -6.26 -0.80 -1.67
N LEU A 40 -5.27 -0.81 -0.78
CA LEU A 40 -5.46 -1.01 0.66
C LEU A 40 -5.23 0.24 1.52
N ALA A 41 -4.53 1.25 1.02
CA ALA A 41 -4.10 2.38 1.83
C ALA A 41 -5.22 3.38 2.10
N ASP A 42 -5.46 3.69 3.38
CA ASP A 42 -6.19 4.91 3.79
C ASP A 42 -5.25 6.13 3.75
N GLN A 43 -3.99 5.93 4.14
CA GLN A 43 -2.89 6.88 4.06
C GLN A 43 -1.65 6.21 3.50
N TYR A 44 -0.78 6.98 2.85
CA TYR A 44 0.45 6.47 2.28
C TYR A 44 1.65 7.32 2.70
N LEU A 45 2.82 6.66 2.77
CA LEU A 45 4.13 7.30 2.85
C LEU A 45 5.05 6.66 1.80
N VAL A 46 5.65 7.48 0.95
CA VAL A 46 6.68 7.05 0.00
C VAL A 46 8.04 7.35 0.60
N MET A 47 8.87 6.32 0.71
CA MET A 47 10.23 6.43 1.21
C MET A 47 11.24 6.21 0.09
N SER A 48 12.25 7.07 0.01
CA SER A 48 13.41 6.90 -0.86
C SER A 48 14.68 7.25 -0.11
N ARG A 49 15.68 6.36 -0.16
CA ARG A 49 16.99 6.55 0.49
C ARG A 49 16.92 6.89 1.99
N GLY A 50 15.91 6.34 2.69
CA GLY A 50 15.72 6.56 4.12
C GLY A 50 14.96 7.85 4.49
N GLU A 51 14.48 8.60 3.50
CA GLU A 51 13.69 9.81 3.72
C GLU A 51 12.28 9.67 3.14
N ILE A 52 11.29 10.28 3.80
CA ILE A 52 9.92 10.36 3.29
C ILE A 52 9.87 11.47 2.25
N VAL A 53 9.64 11.09 0.99
CA VAL A 53 9.61 12.02 -0.14
C VAL A 53 8.20 12.47 -0.50
N GLN A 54 7.18 11.70 -0.11
CA GLN A 54 5.77 12.04 -0.32
C GLN A 54 4.88 11.34 0.71
N GLN A 55 3.76 11.95 1.07
CA GLN A 55 2.76 11.37 1.95
C GLN A 55 1.39 12.02 1.69
N GLY A 56 0.32 11.26 1.92
CA GLY A 56 -1.03 11.74 1.64
C GLY A 56 -2.11 10.72 1.97
N ARG A 57 -3.33 11.01 1.49
CA ARG A 57 -4.46 10.08 1.56
C ARG A 57 -4.33 9.07 0.42
N GLY A 58 -4.65 7.81 0.70
CA GLY A 58 -4.56 6.73 -0.31
C GLY A 58 -5.39 7.01 -1.55
N GLU A 59 -6.58 7.60 -1.38
CA GLU A 59 -7.47 8.00 -2.48
C GLU A 59 -6.86 9.02 -3.45
N ASN A 60 -5.82 9.76 -3.02
CA ASN A 60 -5.14 10.75 -3.85
C ASN A 60 -3.90 10.19 -4.55
N MET A 61 -3.48 8.95 -4.28
CA MET A 61 -2.20 8.39 -4.76
C MET A 61 -2.03 8.48 -6.27
N GLU A 62 -3.10 8.21 -7.02
CA GLU A 62 -3.09 8.31 -8.49
C GLU A 62 -2.95 9.76 -8.96
N ALA A 63 -3.77 10.66 -8.41
CA ALA A 63 -3.74 12.10 -8.74
C ALA A 63 -2.41 12.77 -8.37
N GLU A 64 -1.76 12.31 -7.30
CA GLU A 64 -0.48 12.80 -6.80
C GLU A 64 0.73 12.15 -7.49
N GLY A 65 0.50 11.23 -8.44
CA GLY A 65 1.54 10.63 -9.27
C GLY A 65 2.46 9.67 -8.53
N VAL A 66 2.00 9.10 -7.41
CA VAL A 66 2.80 8.25 -6.51
C VAL A 66 3.47 7.10 -7.25
N ARG A 67 2.78 6.49 -8.22
CA ARG A 67 3.31 5.37 -9.03
C ARG A 67 4.67 5.66 -9.66
N GLY A 68 4.90 6.90 -10.09
CA GLY A 68 6.17 7.32 -10.70
C GLY A 68 7.34 7.38 -9.71
N LEU A 69 7.06 7.43 -8.40
CA LEU A 69 8.07 7.48 -7.36
C LEU A 69 8.53 6.10 -6.87
N VAL A 70 7.70 5.06 -7.08
CA VAL A 70 7.96 3.69 -6.61
C VAL A 70 8.56 2.80 -7.71
N THR A 71 8.52 3.23 -8.97
CA THR A 71 9.03 2.45 -10.11
C THR A 71 10.55 2.69 -10.27
N ILE A 72 11.37 1.82 -9.67
CA ILE A 72 12.82 1.72 -9.92
C ILE A 72 13.15 0.29 -10.32
#